data_AF-A0A5C2HU23-F1
#
_entry.id   AF-A0A5C2HU23-F1
#
_cell.length_a   1.000
_cell.length_b   1.000
_cell.length_c   1.000
_cell.angle_alpha   90.00
_cell.angle_beta   90.00
_cell.angle_gamma   90.00
#
_symmetry.space_group_name_H-M   'P 1'
#
loop_
_entity.id
_entity.type
_entity.pdbx_description
1 polymer ?
#
loop_
_entity_poly.entity_id
_entity_poly.type
_entity_poly.pdbx_seq_one_letter_code
_entity_poly.pdbx_strand_id
1 'polypeptide(L)'
;MQVAALAEAEETKDKIKPVGQIRLESATGNTPVVFDHSLDTEPLVTKTSLALKNLLGYLQFTPGGLVKILRGSDKAGAIANSAAVIAMGTDLTETLLLSLHPFNRGDIEDLPTWEKELPSIADLCSDPKPLTGINDRYSRCSRAVLFRYIGNDHVVSELYFAAGIAIAEDSDSTDPMLCYRINKDGKAIRVSYQQGRAIWRDLPSMVPDPTCTQDQPPVVLDWAVNLYNALGELDREVHLLSAGLTSNKAKLERWRIERIELPQALLSEPDIAQYLRDLIRFAETTFYSLRTIMKNFIAHTLPDPEHKDTRAKAGLILDQSPAAITYFTAAERALPTLMQQIVNAEIDEAEEGWKLALAEGAEAAWQAARRSLGDAPRVIRADACYWPRFRGLVKKELLPPTE
;
A
#
# COMPACT_ATOMS: atom_id res chain seq x y z
N MET A 1 21.19 -4.98 -14.79
CA MET A 1 20.07 -5.84 -14.33
C MET A 1 19.40 -6.54 -15.52
N GLN A 2 20.19 -7.16 -16.40
CA GLN A 2 19.71 -8.02 -17.50
C GLN A 2 20.61 -9.26 -17.53
N VAL A 3 20.10 -10.40 -18.01
CA VAL A 3 20.81 -11.69 -17.95
C VAL A 3 21.14 -12.17 -19.35
N ALA A 4 22.39 -11.97 -19.78
CA ALA A 4 22.85 -12.31 -21.14
C ALA A 4 22.71 -13.80 -21.47
N ALA A 5 22.92 -14.67 -20.48
CA ALA A 5 22.85 -16.14 -20.65
C ALA A 5 21.50 -16.62 -21.20
N LEU A 6 20.42 -15.83 -21.07
CA LEU A 6 19.10 -16.19 -21.60
C LEU A 6 19.08 -16.36 -23.12
N ALA A 7 19.93 -15.63 -23.86
CA ALA A 7 19.96 -15.70 -25.32
C ALA A 7 20.71 -16.94 -25.84
N GLU A 8 21.57 -17.53 -25.02
CA GLU A 8 22.49 -18.60 -25.44
C GLU A 8 22.04 -19.98 -24.97
N ALA A 9 21.37 -20.06 -23.83
CA ALA A 9 20.98 -21.33 -23.22
C ALA A 9 19.82 -22.01 -23.97
N GLU A 10 19.91 -23.34 -24.15
CA GLU A 10 18.93 -24.15 -24.87
C GLU A 10 17.51 -24.01 -24.28
N GLU A 11 17.43 -23.87 -22.96
CA GLU A 11 16.18 -23.78 -22.22
C GLU A 11 15.41 -22.47 -22.46
N THR A 12 16.11 -21.40 -22.86
CA THR A 12 15.58 -20.03 -22.89
C THR A 12 15.73 -19.30 -24.22
N LYS A 13 16.66 -19.71 -25.10
CA LYS A 13 16.95 -19.02 -26.38
C LYS A 13 15.74 -18.91 -27.33
N ASP A 14 14.78 -19.83 -27.22
CA ASP A 14 13.55 -19.82 -28.02
C ASP A 14 12.33 -19.31 -27.23
N LYS A 15 12.54 -18.80 -26.01
CA LYS A 15 11.50 -18.32 -25.10
C LYS A 15 11.39 -16.80 -25.12
N ILE A 16 10.92 -16.29 -26.24
CA ILE A 16 10.74 -14.86 -26.47
C ILE A 16 9.34 -14.42 -25.99
N LYS A 17 9.27 -13.23 -25.40
CA LYS A 17 8.04 -12.58 -24.95
C LYS A 17 7.95 -11.16 -25.50
N PRO A 18 6.73 -10.62 -25.69
CA PRO A 18 6.54 -9.22 -26.00
C PRO A 18 7.08 -8.34 -24.86
N VAL A 19 7.60 -7.16 -25.17
CA VAL A 19 8.10 -6.20 -24.16
C VAL A 19 6.99 -5.77 -23.18
N GLY A 20 5.72 -5.91 -23.56
CA GLY A 20 4.57 -5.74 -22.67
C GLY A 20 4.61 -6.64 -21.42
N GLN A 21 5.35 -7.76 -21.45
CA GLN A 21 5.47 -8.70 -20.33
C GLN A 21 6.03 -8.07 -19.04
N ILE A 22 6.83 -7.00 -19.16
CA ILE A 22 7.40 -6.25 -18.04
C ILE A 22 6.62 -4.97 -17.73
N ARG A 23 5.50 -4.73 -18.40
CA ARG A 23 4.57 -3.64 -18.10
C ARG A 23 3.45 -4.21 -17.23
N LEU A 24 3.46 -3.85 -15.96
CA LEU A 24 2.51 -4.38 -14.98
C LEU A 24 1.06 -4.14 -15.40
N GLU A 25 0.78 -3.03 -16.06
CA GLU A 25 -0.54 -2.67 -16.56
C GLU A 25 -0.97 -3.40 -17.84
N SER A 26 -0.05 -4.06 -18.55
CA SER A 26 -0.33 -4.61 -19.87
C SER A 26 -1.02 -5.97 -19.80
N ALA A 27 -1.99 -6.17 -20.68
CA ALA A 27 -2.64 -7.46 -20.87
C ALA A 27 -1.76 -8.35 -21.76
N THR A 28 -1.00 -9.25 -21.13
CA THR A 28 -0.21 -10.28 -21.83
C THR A 28 -0.77 -11.68 -21.59
N GLY A 29 -0.65 -12.56 -22.57
CA GLY A 29 -1.08 -13.95 -22.50
C GLY A 29 -2.60 -14.09 -22.38
N ASN A 30 -3.07 -14.66 -21.28
CA ASN A 30 -4.50 -14.89 -21.02
C ASN A 30 -5.13 -13.83 -20.09
N THR A 31 -4.40 -12.76 -19.77
CA THR A 31 -4.92 -11.66 -18.95
C THR A 31 -6.03 -10.93 -19.70
N PRO A 32 -7.20 -10.69 -19.08
CA PRO A 32 -8.27 -9.92 -19.70
C PRO A 32 -7.81 -8.52 -20.09
N VAL A 33 -8.17 -8.11 -21.29
CA VAL A 33 -7.87 -6.79 -21.83
C VAL A 33 -8.82 -5.76 -21.21
N VAL A 34 -8.27 -4.80 -20.46
CA VAL A 34 -9.04 -3.72 -19.81
C VAL A 34 -8.42 -2.38 -20.19
N PHE A 35 -9.05 -1.66 -21.11
CA PHE A 35 -8.50 -0.42 -21.69
C PHE A 35 -7.08 -0.57 -22.28
N ASP A 36 -6.73 -1.79 -22.69
CA ASP A 36 -5.49 -2.12 -23.39
C ASP A 36 -5.85 -2.59 -24.81
N HIS A 37 -4.93 -2.41 -25.75
CA HIS A 37 -5.07 -2.91 -27.13
C HIS A 37 -3.80 -3.65 -27.57
N SER A 38 -2.90 -4.00 -26.64
CA SER A 38 -1.70 -4.77 -26.94
C SER A 38 -2.05 -6.17 -27.46
N LEU A 39 -1.32 -6.59 -28.49
CA LEU A 39 -1.40 -7.94 -29.04
C LEU A 39 -0.03 -8.60 -28.90
N ASP A 40 0.02 -9.77 -28.25
CA ASP A 40 1.29 -10.50 -28.06
C ASP A 40 1.94 -10.90 -29.39
N THR A 41 1.14 -11.12 -30.44
CA THR A 41 1.59 -11.46 -31.79
C THR A 41 2.11 -10.26 -32.58
N GLU A 42 1.75 -9.04 -32.16
CA GLU A 42 2.15 -7.78 -32.80
C GLU A 42 2.61 -6.78 -31.72
N PRO A 43 3.75 -7.06 -31.05
CA PRO A 43 4.20 -6.26 -29.92
C PRO A 43 4.56 -4.83 -30.33
N LEU A 44 4.13 -3.86 -29.52
CA LEU A 44 4.46 -2.45 -29.72
C LEU A 44 5.95 -2.19 -29.56
N VAL A 45 6.53 -1.56 -30.58
CA VAL A 45 7.90 -1.04 -30.53
C VAL A 45 7.97 0.06 -29.47
N THR A 46 8.78 -0.16 -28.45
CA THR A 46 8.90 0.68 -27.26
C THR A 46 10.28 1.32 -27.19
N LYS A 47 10.36 2.59 -26.83
CA LYS A 47 11.65 3.26 -26.57
C LYS A 47 12.39 2.54 -25.44
N THR A 48 13.68 2.28 -25.62
CA THR A 48 14.51 1.59 -24.62
C THR A 48 14.45 2.29 -23.25
N SER A 49 14.42 3.62 -23.21
CA SER A 49 14.31 4.38 -21.95
C SER A 49 13.00 4.10 -21.20
N LEU A 50 11.88 3.90 -21.89
CA LEU A 50 10.61 3.52 -21.27
C LEU A 50 10.63 2.05 -20.85
N ALA A 51 11.18 1.15 -21.68
CA ALA A 51 11.32 -0.25 -21.35
C ALA A 51 12.19 -0.46 -20.10
N LEU A 52 13.29 0.29 -19.94
CA LEU A 52 14.13 0.26 -18.74
C LEU A 52 13.39 0.72 -17.49
N LYS A 53 12.60 1.81 -17.56
CA LYS A 53 11.76 2.25 -16.43
C LYS A 53 10.77 1.17 -16.01
N ASN A 54 10.11 0.55 -16.98
CA ASN A 54 9.17 -0.55 -16.73
C ASN A 54 9.90 -1.75 -16.13
N LEU A 55 11.09 -2.10 -16.62
CA LEU A 55 11.89 -3.20 -16.08
C LEU A 55 12.25 -2.98 -14.62
N LEU A 56 12.75 -1.79 -14.26
CA LEU A 56 13.13 -1.47 -12.89
C LEU A 56 11.92 -1.57 -11.93
N GLY A 57 10.78 -1.01 -12.32
CA GLY A 57 9.54 -1.15 -11.54
C GLY A 57 9.08 -2.61 -11.45
N TYR A 58 9.09 -3.33 -12.57
CA TYR A 58 8.65 -4.72 -12.65
C TYR A 58 9.47 -5.65 -11.73
N LEU A 59 10.79 -5.49 -11.70
CA LEU A 59 11.66 -6.30 -10.83
C LEU A 59 11.34 -6.09 -9.35
N GLN A 60 10.91 -4.90 -8.95
CA GLN A 60 10.57 -4.60 -7.56
C GLN A 60 9.13 -5.02 -7.20
N PHE A 61 8.20 -4.90 -8.13
CA PHE A 61 6.77 -4.99 -7.88
C PHE A 61 6.07 -6.22 -8.47
N THR A 62 6.78 -7.09 -9.22
CA THR A 62 6.17 -8.28 -9.83
C THR A 62 5.47 -9.15 -8.78
N PRO A 63 4.19 -9.51 -8.98
CA PRO A 63 3.53 -10.50 -8.13
C PRO A 63 4.23 -11.86 -8.22
N GLY A 64 4.08 -12.65 -7.15
CA GLY A 64 4.43 -14.06 -7.18
C GLY A 64 3.43 -14.84 -8.05
N GLY A 65 3.89 -15.85 -8.77
CA GLY A 65 3.02 -16.57 -9.69
C GLY A 65 3.75 -17.47 -10.67
N LEU A 66 2.99 -17.97 -11.65
CA LEU A 66 3.51 -18.85 -12.69
C LEU A 66 4.43 -18.08 -13.64
N VAL A 67 5.60 -18.65 -13.92
CA VAL A 67 6.55 -18.14 -14.93
C VAL A 67 6.75 -19.19 -16.03
N LYS A 68 6.91 -20.46 -15.66
CA LYS A 68 7.03 -21.64 -16.54
C LYS A 68 8.24 -21.63 -17.48
N ILE A 69 9.26 -20.84 -17.18
CA ILE A 69 10.55 -20.81 -17.87
C ILE A 69 11.63 -20.87 -16.79
N LEU A 70 12.50 -21.90 -16.87
CA LEU A 70 13.44 -22.36 -15.83
C LEU A 70 12.77 -22.90 -14.55
N ARG A 71 11.78 -22.18 -13.99
CA ARG A 71 10.96 -22.64 -12.86
C ARG A 71 9.47 -22.53 -13.15
N GLY A 72 8.67 -23.40 -12.53
CA GLY A 72 7.21 -23.44 -12.72
C GLY A 72 6.50 -22.19 -12.20
N SER A 73 6.82 -21.79 -10.97
CA SER A 73 6.40 -20.55 -10.34
C SER A 73 7.60 -19.84 -9.71
N ASP A 74 7.42 -18.56 -9.42
CA ASP A 74 8.44 -17.74 -8.79
C ASP A 74 7.84 -16.84 -7.71
N LYS A 75 8.69 -16.40 -6.77
CA LYS A 75 8.32 -15.51 -5.66
C LYS A 75 8.09 -14.09 -6.18
N ALA A 76 7.44 -13.28 -5.35
CA ALA A 76 7.16 -11.88 -5.66
C ALA A 76 8.45 -11.02 -5.58
N GLY A 77 8.42 -9.85 -6.19
CA GLY A 77 9.45 -8.82 -6.03
C GLY A 77 9.49 -8.30 -4.58
N ALA A 78 10.57 -7.58 -4.24
CA ALA A 78 10.87 -7.20 -2.87
C ALA A 78 9.76 -6.38 -2.19
N ILE A 79 9.12 -5.48 -2.94
CA ILE A 79 8.07 -4.55 -2.47
C ILE A 79 6.70 -4.80 -3.14
N ALA A 80 6.49 -6.00 -3.68
CA ALA A 80 5.17 -6.42 -4.14
C ALA A 80 4.20 -6.52 -2.94
N ASN A 81 2.94 -6.07 -3.14
CA ASN A 81 1.91 -6.04 -2.10
C ASN A 81 2.33 -5.25 -0.85
N SER A 82 2.95 -4.10 -1.07
CA SER A 82 3.29 -3.15 -0.02
C SER A 82 3.14 -1.71 -0.49
N ALA A 83 2.93 -0.82 0.48
CA ALA A 83 3.02 0.62 0.32
C ALA A 83 4.39 1.07 0.85
N ALA A 84 5.31 1.38 -0.06
CA ALA A 84 6.63 1.91 0.28
C ALA A 84 6.53 3.40 0.61
N VAL A 85 7.21 3.81 1.67
CA VAL A 85 7.25 5.17 2.20
C VAL A 85 8.62 5.77 1.89
N ILE A 86 8.62 7.02 1.43
CA ILE A 86 9.82 7.81 1.14
C ILE A 86 9.63 9.19 1.76
N ALA A 87 10.62 9.66 2.51
CA ALA A 87 10.67 11.04 2.97
C ALA A 87 11.11 11.96 1.81
N MET A 88 10.34 13.01 1.56
CA MET A 88 10.52 13.95 0.46
C MET A 88 11.07 15.27 1.00
N GLY A 89 12.16 15.73 0.39
CA GLY A 89 12.70 17.06 0.61
C GLY A 89 12.09 18.10 -0.33
N THR A 90 12.58 19.33 -0.20
CA THR A 90 12.28 20.46 -1.10
C THR A 90 12.86 20.24 -2.50
N ASP A 91 13.93 19.46 -2.62
CA ASP A 91 14.53 19.04 -3.88
C ASP A 91 14.95 17.56 -3.88
N LEU A 92 15.49 17.11 -5.01
CA LEU A 92 15.94 15.72 -5.17
C LEU A 92 17.16 15.40 -4.29
N THR A 93 18.07 16.35 -4.08
CA THR A 93 19.26 16.15 -3.26
C THR A 93 18.87 15.88 -1.82
N GLU A 94 17.99 16.70 -1.26
CA GLU A 94 17.45 16.52 0.07
C GLU A 94 16.65 15.22 0.19
N THR A 95 15.79 14.91 -0.78
CA THR A 95 15.04 13.64 -0.83
C THR A 95 15.96 12.42 -0.78
N LEU A 96 17.08 12.45 -1.52
CA LEU A 96 18.07 11.38 -1.51
C LEU A 96 18.79 11.27 -0.15
N LEU A 97 19.14 12.40 0.48
CA LEU A 97 19.80 12.41 1.79
C LEU A 97 18.87 11.92 2.91
N LEU A 98 17.60 12.29 2.90
CA LEU A 98 16.59 11.82 3.86
C LEU A 98 16.36 10.31 3.74
N SER A 99 16.52 9.76 2.54
CA SER A 99 16.38 8.32 2.27
C SER A 99 17.70 7.54 2.41
N LEU A 100 18.80 8.22 2.74
CA LEU A 100 20.11 7.60 2.80
C LEU A 100 20.31 6.93 4.17
N HIS A 101 20.27 5.60 4.14
CA HIS A 101 20.50 4.80 5.32
C HIS A 101 21.95 4.88 5.83
N PRO A 102 22.17 4.78 7.15
CA PRO A 102 23.52 4.72 7.69
C PRO A 102 24.26 3.50 7.15
N PHE A 103 25.53 3.70 6.77
CA PHE A 103 26.39 2.57 6.40
C PHE A 103 26.69 1.71 7.62
N ASN A 104 26.37 0.42 7.53
CA ASN A 104 26.73 -0.57 8.53
C ASN A 104 28.00 -1.32 8.09
N ARG A 105 29.06 -1.25 8.90
CA ARG A 105 30.37 -1.88 8.60
C ARG A 105 30.30 -3.42 8.50
N GLY A 106 29.24 -4.05 9.01
CA GLY A 106 28.99 -5.48 8.86
C GLY A 106 28.50 -5.88 7.45
N ASP A 107 28.03 -4.93 6.66
CA ASP A 107 27.30 -5.18 5.40
C ASP A 107 28.23 -5.03 4.17
N ILE A 108 29.53 -5.31 4.31
CA ILE A 108 30.52 -5.22 3.22
C ILE A 108 30.14 -6.11 2.03
N GLU A 109 29.42 -7.20 2.29
CA GLU A 109 28.92 -8.15 1.27
C GLU A 109 27.57 -7.74 0.67
N ASP A 110 26.94 -6.66 1.16
CA ASP A 110 25.69 -6.13 0.59
C ASP A 110 25.96 -5.31 -0.67
N LEU A 111 26.21 -6.03 -1.75
CA LEU A 111 26.42 -5.45 -3.06
C LEU A 111 25.11 -5.33 -3.84
N PRO A 112 24.92 -4.25 -4.62
CA PRO A 112 23.87 -4.22 -5.60
C PRO A 112 24.14 -5.24 -6.72
N THR A 113 23.10 -5.65 -7.44
CA THR A 113 23.18 -6.73 -8.43
C THR A 113 24.15 -6.46 -9.58
N TRP A 114 24.50 -5.20 -9.89
CA TRP A 114 25.49 -4.87 -10.91
C TRP A 114 26.95 -4.98 -10.44
N GLU A 115 27.19 -5.08 -9.13
CA GLU A 115 28.52 -5.31 -8.54
C GLU A 115 28.76 -6.79 -8.21
N LYS A 116 27.71 -7.61 -8.32
CA LYS A 116 27.79 -9.07 -8.19
C LYS A 116 28.16 -9.73 -9.51
N GLU A 117 28.60 -11.00 -9.44
CA GLU A 117 28.76 -11.83 -10.63
C GLU A 117 27.44 -11.94 -11.41
N LEU A 118 27.55 -11.95 -12.74
CA LEU A 118 26.37 -12.09 -13.60
C LEU A 118 25.69 -13.45 -13.37
N PRO A 119 24.36 -13.50 -13.17
CA PRO A 119 23.67 -14.76 -12.89
C PRO A 119 23.81 -15.75 -14.05
N SER A 120 24.20 -16.99 -13.73
CA SER A 120 24.17 -18.11 -14.68
C SER A 120 22.77 -18.73 -14.76
N ILE A 121 22.52 -19.60 -15.75
CA ILE A 121 21.26 -20.38 -15.80
C ILE A 121 21.11 -21.26 -14.55
N ALA A 122 22.21 -21.82 -14.03
CA ALA A 122 22.19 -22.62 -12.81
C ALA A 122 21.75 -21.80 -11.60
N ASP A 123 22.18 -20.53 -11.50
CA ASP A 123 21.71 -19.60 -10.46
C ASP A 123 20.22 -19.30 -10.57
N LEU A 124 19.71 -19.14 -11.80
CA LEU A 124 18.29 -18.89 -12.03
C LEU A 124 17.41 -20.12 -11.74
N CYS A 125 17.97 -21.33 -11.79
CA CYS A 125 17.30 -22.57 -11.43
C CYS A 125 17.40 -22.89 -9.92
N SER A 126 18.25 -22.19 -9.16
CA SER A 126 18.47 -22.50 -7.75
C SER A 126 17.25 -22.21 -6.88
N ASP A 127 17.30 -22.75 -5.65
CA ASP A 127 16.37 -22.37 -4.58
C ASP A 127 16.47 -20.87 -4.27
N PRO A 128 15.42 -20.29 -3.64
CA PRO A 128 15.44 -18.89 -3.21
C PRO A 128 16.66 -18.58 -2.34
N LYS A 129 17.31 -17.44 -2.61
CA LYS A 129 18.48 -16.98 -1.88
C LYS A 129 18.08 -15.87 -0.88
N PRO A 130 18.64 -15.86 0.35
CA PRO A 130 18.43 -14.75 1.27
C PRO A 130 18.98 -13.45 0.69
N LEU A 131 18.48 -12.33 1.20
CA LEU A 131 19.02 -11.00 0.87
C LEU A 131 20.35 -10.81 1.57
N THR A 132 21.34 -10.29 0.86
CA THR A 132 22.63 -9.91 1.48
C THR A 132 22.53 -8.58 2.24
N GLY A 133 21.52 -7.76 1.92
CA GLY A 133 21.22 -6.50 2.58
C GLY A 133 20.29 -5.60 1.75
N ILE A 134 20.34 -4.29 1.98
CA ILE A 134 19.47 -3.27 1.38
C ILE A 134 19.81 -3.03 -0.09
N ASN A 135 21.10 -2.98 -0.46
CA ASN A 135 21.53 -2.77 -1.84
C ASN A 135 21.08 -3.92 -2.73
N ASP A 136 21.25 -5.16 -2.27
CA ASP A 136 20.75 -6.35 -2.95
C ASP A 136 19.23 -6.33 -3.07
N ARG A 137 18.51 -5.93 -2.02
CA ARG A 137 17.05 -5.80 -2.04
C ARG A 137 16.55 -4.83 -3.11
N TYR A 138 17.10 -3.61 -3.13
CA TYR A 138 16.68 -2.56 -4.08
C TYR A 138 17.11 -2.83 -5.52
N SER A 139 18.08 -3.72 -5.73
CA SER A 139 18.57 -4.07 -7.06
C SER A 139 18.27 -5.51 -7.48
N ARG A 140 17.52 -6.29 -6.68
CA ARG A 140 17.32 -7.73 -6.92
C ARG A 140 16.71 -7.99 -8.30
N CYS A 141 17.39 -8.83 -9.08
CA CYS A 141 16.82 -9.40 -10.31
C CYS A 141 15.78 -10.49 -10.00
N SER A 142 14.61 -10.10 -9.47
CA SER A 142 13.51 -11.03 -9.13
C SER A 142 12.96 -11.79 -10.34
N ARG A 143 13.20 -11.27 -11.55
CA ARG A 143 13.00 -11.93 -12.84
C ARG A 143 14.25 -11.77 -13.69
N ALA A 144 14.53 -12.74 -14.55
CA ALA A 144 15.61 -12.65 -15.51
C ALA A 144 15.05 -12.12 -16.83
N VAL A 145 15.60 -11.02 -17.31
CA VAL A 145 15.16 -10.34 -18.53
C VAL A 145 16.37 -9.97 -19.39
N LEU A 146 16.23 -10.08 -20.71
CA LEU A 146 17.18 -9.55 -21.68
C LEU A 146 16.43 -8.96 -22.88
N PHE A 147 16.65 -7.70 -23.20
CA PHE A 147 16.01 -7.03 -24.33
C PHE A 147 16.56 -7.49 -25.68
N ARG A 148 15.65 -7.58 -26.66
CA ARG A 148 15.99 -7.74 -28.07
C ARG A 148 15.88 -6.39 -28.76
N TYR A 149 17.01 -5.74 -28.93
CA TYR A 149 17.09 -4.43 -29.58
C TYR A 149 16.81 -4.53 -31.08
N ILE A 150 16.15 -3.50 -31.63
CA ILE A 150 15.94 -3.35 -33.07
C ILE A 150 16.86 -2.21 -33.55
N GLY A 151 17.80 -2.52 -34.44
CA GLY A 151 18.76 -1.55 -34.96
C GLY A 151 19.72 -1.06 -33.86
N ASN A 152 19.94 0.26 -33.79
CA ASN A 152 20.95 0.89 -32.91
C ASN A 152 20.46 1.08 -31.46
N ASP A 153 19.87 0.06 -30.84
CA ASP A 153 19.48 -0.02 -29.41
C ASP A 153 18.48 1.02 -28.87
N HIS A 154 17.88 1.86 -29.73
CA HIS A 154 16.94 2.90 -29.30
C HIS A 154 15.53 2.37 -29.01
N VAL A 155 15.19 1.20 -29.53
CA VAL A 155 13.86 0.60 -29.38
C VAL A 155 13.92 -0.92 -29.22
N VAL A 156 12.90 -1.45 -28.56
CA VAL A 156 12.70 -2.86 -28.24
C VAL A 156 11.22 -3.22 -28.43
N SER A 157 10.94 -4.40 -28.98
CA SER A 157 9.57 -4.94 -29.03
C SER A 157 9.44 -6.27 -28.29
N GLU A 158 10.57 -6.97 -28.12
CA GLU A 158 10.63 -8.32 -27.58
C GLU A 158 11.77 -8.44 -26.56
N LEU A 159 11.68 -9.47 -25.74
CA LEU A 159 12.67 -9.79 -24.72
C LEU A 159 12.73 -11.31 -24.47
N TYR A 160 13.86 -11.76 -23.94
CA TYR A 160 13.95 -13.04 -23.25
C TYR A 160 13.46 -12.86 -21.82
N PHE A 161 12.71 -13.85 -21.31
CA PHE A 161 12.09 -13.79 -19.99
C PHE A 161 12.19 -15.13 -19.27
N ALA A 162 12.61 -15.13 -18.01
CA ALA A 162 12.62 -16.32 -17.17
C ALA A 162 12.47 -16.00 -15.68
N ALA A 163 12.37 -17.06 -14.87
CA ALA A 163 12.48 -16.96 -13.41
C ALA A 163 13.81 -16.28 -13.02
N GLY A 164 13.79 -15.46 -11.97
CA GLY A 164 14.94 -14.66 -11.54
C GLY A 164 15.69 -15.28 -10.36
N ILE A 165 16.34 -14.44 -9.56
CA ILE A 165 16.84 -14.84 -8.25
C ILE A 165 15.72 -14.62 -7.24
N ALA A 166 15.07 -15.71 -6.82
CA ALA A 166 13.97 -15.66 -5.87
C ALA A 166 14.49 -15.24 -4.49
N ILE A 167 13.72 -14.40 -3.80
CA ILE A 167 14.02 -13.97 -2.43
C ILE A 167 13.54 -15.05 -1.46
N ALA A 168 14.44 -15.56 -0.62
CA ALA A 168 14.08 -16.45 0.48
C ALA A 168 13.28 -15.69 1.55
N GLU A 169 12.36 -16.37 2.23
CA GLU A 169 11.64 -15.78 3.35
C GLU A 169 12.60 -15.63 4.53
N ASP A 170 12.73 -14.41 5.02
CA ASP A 170 13.53 -14.06 6.18
C ASP A 170 12.68 -13.10 7.04
N SER A 171 12.35 -13.52 8.26
CA SER A 171 11.56 -12.71 9.19
C SER A 171 12.34 -11.51 9.73
N ASP A 172 13.67 -11.58 9.70
CA ASP A 172 14.54 -10.63 10.39
C ASP A 172 15.02 -9.53 9.42
N SER A 173 14.94 -9.78 8.12
CA SER A 173 15.24 -8.80 7.07
C SER A 173 13.99 -7.98 6.69
N THR A 174 13.73 -6.92 7.45
CA THR A 174 12.72 -5.90 7.11
C THR A 174 13.23 -4.95 6.02
N ASP A 175 12.29 -4.36 5.27
CA ASP A 175 12.62 -3.31 4.30
C ASP A 175 12.49 -1.94 4.98
N PRO A 176 13.51 -1.08 4.94
CA PRO A 176 13.46 0.23 5.59
C PRO A 176 12.34 1.17 5.10
N MET A 177 11.86 0.98 3.86
CA MET A 177 10.79 1.80 3.29
C MET A 177 9.41 1.25 3.63
N LEU A 178 9.29 0.10 4.29
CA LEU A 178 8.01 -0.54 4.56
C LEU A 178 7.62 -0.40 6.03
N CYS A 179 6.32 -0.20 6.25
CA CYS A 179 5.71 -0.33 7.57
C CYS A 179 4.99 -1.68 7.70
N TYR A 180 4.92 -2.17 8.94
CA TYR A 180 4.32 -3.46 9.26
C TYR A 180 3.34 -3.35 10.43
N ARG A 181 2.26 -4.12 10.36
CA ARG A 181 1.32 -4.36 11.45
C ARG A 181 1.56 -5.73 12.03
N ILE A 182 1.67 -5.82 13.34
CA ILE A 182 1.79 -7.09 14.05
C ILE A 182 0.39 -7.67 14.22
N ASN A 183 0.18 -8.88 13.71
CA ASN A 183 -1.09 -9.57 13.86
C ASN A 183 -1.20 -10.24 15.25
N LYS A 184 -2.36 -10.86 15.54
CA LYS A 184 -2.60 -11.57 16.80
C LYS A 184 -1.66 -12.75 17.07
N ASP A 185 -1.03 -13.28 16.02
CA ASP A 185 -0.07 -14.39 16.10
C ASP A 185 1.38 -13.88 16.24
N GLY A 186 1.59 -12.56 16.38
CA GLY A 186 2.91 -11.94 16.47
C GLY A 186 3.63 -11.79 15.13
N LYS A 187 2.96 -12.07 14.00
CA LYS A 187 3.55 -11.97 12.67
C LYS A 187 3.42 -10.55 12.11
N ALA A 188 4.54 -10.01 11.62
CA ALA A 188 4.59 -8.75 10.89
C ALA A 188 3.93 -8.88 9.51
N ILE A 189 2.93 -8.05 9.24
CA ILE A 189 2.21 -7.95 7.98
C ILE A 189 2.47 -6.59 7.36
N ARG A 190 3.03 -6.57 6.16
CA ARG A 190 3.28 -5.33 5.41
C ARG A 190 1.99 -4.53 5.22
N VAL A 191 2.06 -3.23 5.46
CA VAL A 191 1.00 -2.31 5.04
C VAL A 191 0.99 -2.21 3.52
N SER A 192 -0.20 -2.25 2.92
CA SER A 192 -0.39 -2.14 1.48
C SER A 192 -1.70 -1.44 1.18
N TYR A 193 -1.84 -0.94 -0.03
CA TYR A 193 -3.10 -0.35 -0.49
C TYR A 193 -4.23 -1.37 -0.50
N GLN A 194 -5.42 -0.96 -0.06
CA GLN A 194 -6.62 -1.78 -0.12
C GLN A 194 -7.71 -1.00 -0.85
N GLN A 195 -8.59 -1.73 -1.56
CA GLN A 195 -9.71 -1.09 -2.23
C GLN A 195 -10.62 -0.41 -1.20
N GLY A 196 -10.96 0.86 -1.42
CA GLY A 196 -11.82 1.63 -0.52
C GLY A 196 -11.18 2.08 0.80
N ARG A 197 -9.86 1.93 0.97
CA ARG A 197 -9.11 2.42 2.12
C ARG A 197 -8.04 3.43 1.68
N ALA A 198 -8.10 4.63 2.22
CA ALA A 198 -7.06 5.64 2.06
C ALA A 198 -5.86 5.33 2.98
N ILE A 199 -4.64 5.69 2.56
CA ILE A 199 -3.43 5.28 3.31
C ILE A 199 -3.31 5.98 4.65
N TRP A 200 -3.91 7.17 4.81
CA TRP A 200 -3.84 7.91 6.08
C TRP A 200 -4.44 7.12 7.25
N ARG A 201 -5.37 6.20 6.97
CA ARG A 201 -5.98 5.31 7.97
C ARG A 201 -4.97 4.30 8.55
N ASP A 202 -3.85 4.10 7.86
CA ASP A 202 -2.72 3.27 8.28
C ASP A 202 -1.53 4.12 8.79
N LEU A 203 -1.73 5.43 9.02
CA LEU A 203 -0.74 6.29 9.70
C LEU A 203 -0.25 5.75 11.05
N PRO A 204 -1.07 5.06 11.88
CA PRO A 204 -0.56 4.43 13.09
C PRO A 204 0.62 3.47 12.82
N SER A 205 0.69 2.86 11.65
CA SER A 205 1.81 2.00 11.26
C SER A 205 3.03 2.77 10.76
N MET A 206 2.93 4.09 10.55
CA MET A 206 4.00 4.96 10.05
C MET A 206 4.65 5.81 11.16
N VAL A 207 4.02 5.92 12.32
CA VAL A 207 4.52 6.68 13.49
C VAL A 207 4.97 5.72 14.60
N PRO A 208 5.85 6.15 15.53
CA PRO A 208 6.33 5.31 16.63
C PRO A 208 5.23 4.54 17.37
N ASP A 209 5.54 3.30 17.73
CA ASP A 209 4.72 2.47 18.63
C ASP A 209 5.45 2.34 19.97
N PRO A 210 5.04 3.06 21.02
CA PRO A 210 5.69 2.97 22.34
C PRO A 210 5.68 1.56 22.93
N THR A 211 4.73 0.72 22.50
CA THR A 211 4.59 -0.65 22.99
C THR A 211 5.49 -1.63 22.23
N CYS A 212 5.95 -1.27 21.04
CA CYS A 212 6.66 -2.15 20.10
C CYS A 212 5.92 -3.48 19.82
N THR A 213 4.59 -3.52 19.97
CA THR A 213 3.79 -4.75 19.87
C THR A 213 2.73 -4.72 18.79
N GLN A 214 2.35 -3.54 18.30
CA GLN A 214 1.26 -3.37 17.34
C GLN A 214 1.79 -3.07 15.93
N ASP A 215 2.83 -2.26 15.83
CA ASP A 215 3.34 -1.74 14.57
C ASP A 215 4.87 -1.66 14.53
N GLN A 216 5.43 -1.76 13.33
CA GLN A 216 6.83 -1.47 13.03
C GLN A 216 6.86 -0.37 11.96
N PRO A 217 7.21 0.87 12.34
CA PRO A 217 7.35 1.98 11.42
C PRO A 217 8.45 1.77 10.37
N PRO A 218 8.40 2.49 9.24
CA PRO A 218 9.44 2.40 8.23
C PRO A 218 10.69 3.14 8.73
N VAL A 219 11.79 2.41 8.87
CA VAL A 219 13.08 2.90 9.42
C VAL A 219 13.61 4.11 8.64
N VAL A 220 13.23 4.27 7.36
CA VAL A 220 13.60 5.45 6.56
C VAL A 220 13.12 6.77 7.18
N LEU A 221 12.02 6.76 7.94
CA LEU A 221 11.52 7.96 8.62
C LEU A 221 12.38 8.32 9.82
N ASP A 222 12.89 7.32 10.54
CA ASP A 222 13.83 7.56 11.64
C ASP A 222 15.11 8.24 11.12
N TRP A 223 15.59 7.87 9.93
CA TRP A 223 16.75 8.54 9.33
C TRP A 223 16.45 9.98 8.95
N ALA A 224 15.30 10.23 8.34
CA ALA A 224 14.87 11.58 7.99
C ALA A 224 14.77 12.49 9.24
N VAL A 225 14.12 12.00 10.30
CA VAL A 225 13.99 12.70 11.58
C VAL A 225 15.37 12.93 12.21
N ASN A 226 16.24 11.92 12.21
CA ASN A 226 17.60 12.06 12.76
C ASN A 226 18.42 13.11 12.01
N LEU A 227 18.29 13.19 10.68
CA LEU A 227 18.96 14.20 9.87
C LEU A 227 18.46 15.61 10.22
N TYR A 228 17.14 15.81 10.29
CA TYR A 228 16.58 17.11 10.68
C TYR A 228 16.96 17.50 12.11
N ASN A 229 16.94 16.57 13.05
CA ASN A 229 17.43 16.79 14.42
C ASN A 229 18.90 17.21 14.44
N ALA A 230 19.76 16.58 13.64
CA ALA A 230 21.18 16.94 13.55
C ALA A 230 21.42 18.33 12.95
N LEU A 231 20.49 18.82 12.12
CA LEU A 231 20.49 20.17 11.55
C LEU A 231 19.85 21.22 12.49
N GLY A 232 19.23 20.79 13.60
CA GLY A 232 18.51 21.67 14.53
C GLY A 232 17.12 22.09 14.02
N GLU A 233 16.59 21.39 13.02
CA GLU A 233 15.27 21.64 12.43
C GLU A 233 14.25 20.73 13.12
N LEU A 234 13.76 21.10 14.32
CA LEU A 234 12.89 20.23 15.13
C LEU A 234 11.39 20.36 14.77
N ASP A 235 10.99 21.52 14.24
CA ASP A 235 9.59 21.86 13.92
C ASP A 235 9.25 21.62 12.44
N ARG A 236 10.10 20.88 11.71
CA ARG A 236 9.95 20.72 10.28
C ARG A 236 8.87 19.70 9.94
N GLU A 237 8.04 19.99 8.94
CA GLU A 237 7.13 18.99 8.39
C GLU A 237 7.91 17.97 7.55
N VAL A 238 7.63 16.69 7.77
CA VAL A 238 8.15 15.59 6.98
C VAL A 238 7.11 15.24 5.91
N HIS A 239 7.39 15.66 4.68
CA HIS A 239 6.56 15.28 3.53
C HIS A 239 6.84 13.82 3.17
N LEU A 240 5.81 12.99 3.16
CA LEU A 240 5.89 11.58 2.84
C LEU A 240 5.28 11.32 1.46
N LEU A 241 5.98 10.52 0.67
CA LEU A 241 5.43 9.84 -0.50
C LEU A 241 5.20 8.37 -0.15
N SER A 242 3.94 7.94 -0.16
CA SER A 242 3.60 6.53 -0.14
C SER A 242 3.33 6.08 -1.58
N ALA A 243 3.97 5.02 -2.04
CA ALA A 243 3.77 4.46 -3.37
C ALA A 243 3.80 2.94 -3.34
N GLY A 244 2.96 2.30 -4.14
CA GLY A 244 2.89 0.84 -4.11
C GLY A 244 1.78 0.25 -4.95
N LEU A 245 1.76 -1.09 -4.95
CA LEU A 245 0.72 -1.87 -5.61
C LEU A 245 0.23 -3.01 -4.74
N THR A 246 -1.00 -3.43 -5.02
CA THR A 246 -1.65 -4.58 -4.41
C THR A 246 -2.18 -5.48 -5.50
N SER A 247 -2.02 -6.78 -5.25
CA SER A 247 -2.43 -7.88 -6.09
C SER A 247 -3.08 -8.96 -5.24
N ASN A 248 -4.06 -9.64 -5.83
CA ASN A 248 -4.62 -10.87 -5.31
C ASN A 248 -4.07 -12.03 -6.15
N LYS A 249 -3.09 -12.74 -5.57
CA LYS A 249 -2.23 -13.68 -6.31
C LYS A 249 -1.52 -12.94 -7.44
N ALA A 250 -1.70 -13.36 -8.69
CA ALA A 250 -1.09 -12.72 -9.85
C ALA A 250 -1.93 -11.58 -10.45
N LYS A 251 -3.15 -11.33 -9.95
CA LYS A 251 -4.04 -10.29 -10.47
C LYS A 251 -3.75 -8.97 -9.76
N LEU A 252 -3.33 -7.96 -10.51
CA LEU A 252 -3.22 -6.59 -9.98
C LEU A 252 -4.61 -6.05 -9.67
N GLU A 253 -4.78 -5.49 -8.48
CA GLU A 253 -6.04 -4.88 -8.03
C GLU A 253 -5.93 -3.35 -8.00
N ARG A 254 -4.77 -2.83 -7.63
CA ARG A 254 -4.55 -1.39 -7.47
C ARG A 254 -3.06 -1.06 -7.49
N TRP A 255 -2.69 0.05 -8.09
CA TRP A 255 -1.50 0.80 -7.71
C TRP A 255 -1.92 2.20 -7.27
N ARG A 256 -1.16 2.80 -6.37
CA ARG A 256 -1.45 4.15 -5.93
C ARG A 256 -0.19 4.85 -5.44
N ILE A 257 -0.26 6.17 -5.55
CA ILE A 257 0.68 7.09 -4.95
C ILE A 257 -0.16 8.06 -4.12
N GLU A 258 0.21 8.27 -2.87
CA GLU A 258 -0.41 9.21 -1.95
C GLU A 258 0.69 10.05 -1.29
N ARG A 259 0.37 11.29 -0.93
CA ARG A 259 1.27 12.19 -0.19
C ARG A 259 0.64 12.54 1.14
N ILE A 260 1.45 12.56 2.19
CA ILE A 260 1.04 12.93 3.54
C ILE A 260 2.08 13.87 4.11
N GLU A 261 1.66 14.86 4.87
CA GLU A 261 2.54 15.78 5.58
C GLU A 261 2.40 15.47 7.06
N LEU A 262 3.52 15.12 7.71
CA LEU A 262 3.56 14.79 9.12
C LEU A 262 4.44 15.81 9.86
N PRO A 263 3.92 16.45 10.91
CA PRO A 263 4.78 17.13 11.88
C PRO A 263 5.87 16.17 12.39
N GLN A 264 7.12 16.60 12.39
CA GLN A 264 8.24 15.77 12.88
C GLN A 264 8.06 15.27 14.31
N ALA A 265 7.42 16.06 15.18
CA ALA A 265 7.08 15.65 16.54
C ALA A 265 6.28 14.33 16.59
N LEU A 266 5.40 14.06 15.62
CA LEU A 266 4.67 12.78 15.53
C LEU A 266 5.56 11.59 15.16
N LEU A 267 6.75 11.84 14.63
CA LEU A 267 7.73 10.81 14.27
C LEU A 267 8.82 10.66 15.34
N SER A 268 9.10 11.71 16.12
CA SER A 268 10.14 11.70 17.16
C SER A 268 9.64 11.45 18.58
N GLU A 269 8.38 11.79 18.89
CA GLU A 269 7.84 11.73 20.24
C GLU A 269 6.79 10.61 20.40
N PRO A 270 7.12 9.50 21.08
CA PRO A 270 6.24 8.35 21.19
C PRO A 270 4.88 8.65 21.84
N ASP A 271 4.82 9.56 22.82
CA ASP A 271 3.58 9.92 23.51
C ASP A 271 2.63 10.71 22.60
N ILE A 272 3.16 11.67 21.83
CA ILE A 272 2.40 12.43 20.83
C ILE A 272 1.91 11.48 19.72
N ALA A 273 2.77 10.58 19.24
CA ALA A 273 2.42 9.55 18.28
C ALA A 273 1.29 8.65 18.81
N GLN A 274 1.36 8.23 20.08
CA GLN A 274 0.34 7.39 20.72
C GLN A 274 -1.04 8.06 20.70
N TYR A 275 -1.11 9.36 20.95
CA TYR A 275 -2.36 10.09 20.92
C TYR A 275 -3.00 10.12 19.52
N LEU A 276 -2.22 10.35 18.46
CA LEU A 276 -2.68 10.21 17.08
C LEU A 276 -3.21 8.79 16.81
N ARG A 277 -2.47 7.76 17.25
CA ARG A 277 -2.85 6.35 17.05
C ARG A 277 -4.20 6.04 17.68
N ASP A 278 -4.45 6.55 18.89
CA ASP A 278 -5.71 6.34 19.60
C ASP A 278 -6.87 7.03 18.90
N LEU A 279 -6.69 8.25 18.38
CA LEU A 279 -7.71 8.99 17.65
C LEU A 279 -8.05 8.38 16.29
N ILE A 280 -7.06 7.86 15.55
CA ILE A 280 -7.31 7.11 14.31
C ILE A 280 -8.04 5.80 14.61
N ARG A 281 -7.64 5.08 15.67
CA ARG A 281 -8.31 3.85 16.11
C ARG A 281 -9.75 4.12 16.55
N PHE A 282 -10.00 5.26 17.18
CA PHE A 282 -11.33 5.71 17.54
C PHE A 282 -12.20 5.91 16.28
N ALA A 283 -11.69 6.60 15.26
CA ALA A 283 -12.39 6.80 13.99
C ALA A 283 -12.77 5.47 13.29
N GLU A 284 -11.86 4.48 13.29
CA GLU A 284 -12.13 3.13 12.76
C GLU A 284 -13.19 2.37 13.57
N THR A 285 -13.13 2.47 14.89
CA THR A 285 -14.06 1.79 15.81
C THR A 285 -15.47 2.36 15.67
N THR A 286 -15.60 3.69 15.64
CA THR A 286 -16.86 4.38 15.38
C THR A 286 -17.43 3.98 14.01
N PHE A 287 -16.60 3.94 12.96
CA PHE A 287 -17.07 3.50 11.65
C PHE A 287 -17.51 2.04 11.66
N TYR A 288 -16.83 1.15 12.37
CA TYR A 288 -17.24 -0.25 12.51
C TYR A 288 -18.63 -0.38 13.15
N SER A 289 -18.88 0.37 14.22
CA SER A 289 -20.19 0.46 14.87
C SER A 289 -21.25 1.02 13.91
N LEU A 290 -20.96 2.14 13.23
CA LEU A 290 -21.84 2.76 12.25
C LEU A 290 -22.17 1.80 11.10
N ARG A 291 -21.16 1.12 10.55
CA ARG A 291 -21.29 0.14 9.47
C ARG A 291 -22.19 -1.01 9.89
N THR A 292 -22.11 -1.46 11.15
CA THR A 292 -22.99 -2.50 11.69
C THR A 292 -24.45 -2.02 11.73
N ILE A 293 -24.70 -0.78 12.18
CA ILE A 293 -26.05 -0.20 12.19
C ILE A 293 -26.59 -0.07 10.75
N MET A 294 -25.81 0.50 9.83
CA MET A 294 -26.21 0.67 8.42
C MET A 294 -26.46 -0.67 7.72
N LYS A 295 -25.63 -1.69 7.98
CA LYS A 295 -25.83 -3.04 7.44
C LYS A 295 -27.15 -3.64 7.90
N ASN A 296 -27.48 -3.51 9.18
CA ASN A 296 -28.72 -4.01 9.74
C ASN A 296 -29.94 -3.22 9.22
N PHE A 297 -29.81 -1.91 9.07
CA PHE A 297 -30.79 -1.05 8.40
C PHE A 297 -31.07 -1.55 6.97
N ILE A 298 -30.04 -1.75 6.14
CA ILE A 298 -30.19 -2.27 4.78
C ILE A 298 -30.84 -3.66 4.79
N ALA A 299 -30.41 -4.56 5.69
CA ALA A 299 -31.00 -5.89 5.81
C ALA A 299 -32.50 -5.84 6.11
N HIS A 300 -32.96 -4.90 6.94
CA HIS A 300 -34.38 -4.68 7.24
C HIS A 300 -35.21 -4.17 6.07
N THR A 301 -34.57 -3.73 4.98
CA THR A 301 -35.26 -3.38 3.72
C THR A 301 -35.44 -4.57 2.78
N LEU A 302 -34.84 -5.72 3.10
CA LEU A 302 -34.86 -6.94 2.30
C LEU A 302 -35.79 -8.01 2.94
N PRO A 303 -36.25 -9.01 2.16
CA PRO A 303 -36.95 -10.17 2.72
C PRO A 303 -36.06 -10.94 3.70
N ASP A 304 -36.66 -11.48 4.76
CA ASP A 304 -36.00 -12.29 5.80
C ASP A 304 -34.73 -11.61 6.37
N PRO A 305 -34.86 -10.47 7.05
CA PRO A 305 -33.73 -9.62 7.46
C PRO A 305 -32.72 -10.34 8.38
N GLU A 306 -33.18 -11.33 9.13
CA GLU A 306 -32.34 -12.13 10.04
C GLU A 306 -31.60 -13.27 9.32
N HIS A 307 -31.97 -13.61 8.09
CA HIS A 307 -31.32 -14.67 7.33
C HIS A 307 -29.87 -14.30 6.98
N LYS A 308 -28.96 -15.28 7.07
CA LYS A 308 -27.52 -15.07 6.87
C LYS A 308 -27.20 -14.48 5.49
N ASP A 309 -27.85 -14.99 4.44
CA ASP A 309 -27.61 -14.53 3.06
C ASP A 309 -28.14 -13.12 2.83
N THR A 310 -29.28 -12.76 3.46
CA THR A 310 -29.81 -11.40 3.43
C THR A 310 -28.83 -10.43 4.08
N ARG A 311 -28.27 -10.79 5.24
CA ARG A 311 -27.25 -9.99 5.91
C ARG A 311 -25.95 -9.89 5.10
N ALA A 312 -25.56 -10.94 4.40
CA ALA A 312 -24.40 -10.91 3.50
C ALA A 312 -24.65 -9.95 2.31
N LYS A 313 -25.81 -10.05 1.67
CA LYS A 313 -26.23 -9.16 0.57
C LYS A 313 -26.33 -7.70 1.02
N ALA A 314 -26.88 -7.43 2.20
CA ALA A 314 -26.91 -6.09 2.79
C ALA A 314 -25.50 -5.52 3.01
N GLY A 315 -24.54 -6.38 3.40
CA GLY A 315 -23.13 -6.01 3.47
C GLY A 315 -22.58 -5.57 2.12
N LEU A 316 -22.82 -6.35 1.06
CA LEU A 316 -22.37 -6.02 -0.30
C LEU A 316 -22.98 -4.72 -0.82
N ILE A 317 -24.27 -4.49 -0.57
CA ILE A 317 -24.95 -3.23 -0.93
C ILE A 317 -24.28 -2.04 -0.22
N LEU A 318 -23.99 -2.18 1.09
CA LEU A 318 -23.32 -1.14 1.85
C LEU A 318 -21.90 -0.87 1.34
N ASP A 319 -21.14 -1.91 1.03
CA ASP A 319 -19.76 -1.80 0.54
C ASP A 319 -19.69 -1.16 -0.86
N GLN A 320 -20.77 -1.24 -1.64
CA GLN A 320 -20.92 -0.55 -2.92
C GLN A 320 -21.48 0.88 -2.80
N SER A 321 -21.96 1.25 -1.61
CA SER A 321 -22.48 2.60 -1.35
C SER A 321 -21.33 3.59 -1.06
N PRO A 322 -21.57 4.90 -1.20
CA PRO A 322 -20.55 5.90 -0.86
C PRO A 322 -20.37 6.11 0.66
N ALA A 323 -21.08 5.38 1.53
CA ALA A 323 -21.11 5.64 2.97
C ALA A 323 -19.70 5.65 3.62
N ALA A 324 -18.86 4.65 3.31
CA ALA A 324 -17.50 4.58 3.84
C ALA A 324 -16.64 5.76 3.35
N ILE A 325 -16.72 6.07 2.06
CA ILE A 325 -15.97 7.15 1.44
C ILE A 325 -16.36 8.48 2.08
N THR A 326 -17.66 8.75 2.22
CA THR A 326 -18.16 10.00 2.81
C THR A 326 -17.69 10.17 4.25
N TYR A 327 -17.76 9.12 5.07
CA TYR A 327 -17.30 9.17 6.47
C TYR A 327 -15.80 9.50 6.55
N PHE A 328 -14.96 8.72 5.87
CA PHE A 328 -13.51 8.88 5.95
C PHE A 328 -13.02 10.14 5.23
N THR A 329 -13.76 10.67 4.25
CA THR A 329 -13.42 11.97 3.64
C THR A 329 -13.60 13.12 4.63
N ALA A 330 -14.63 13.09 5.49
CA ALA A 330 -14.78 14.10 6.54
C ALA A 330 -13.63 14.04 7.55
N ALA A 331 -13.27 12.82 7.98
CA ALA A 331 -12.12 12.61 8.86
C ALA A 331 -10.79 13.07 8.23
N GLU A 332 -10.52 12.67 6.98
CA GLU A 332 -9.30 13.04 6.25
C GLU A 332 -9.11 14.56 6.14
N ARG A 333 -10.21 15.31 5.95
CA ARG A 333 -10.17 16.77 5.89
C ARG A 333 -9.81 17.43 7.22
N ALA A 334 -10.14 16.80 8.35
CA ALA A 334 -9.81 17.29 9.68
C ALA A 334 -8.40 16.88 10.13
N LEU A 335 -7.77 15.92 9.46
CA LEU A 335 -6.50 15.32 9.86
C LEU A 335 -5.34 16.33 9.98
N PRO A 336 -5.13 17.29 9.07
CA PRO A 336 -4.05 18.27 9.22
C PRO A 336 -4.21 19.13 10.48
N THR A 337 -5.42 19.65 10.72
CA THR A 337 -5.73 20.43 11.93
C THR A 337 -5.53 19.57 13.18
N LEU A 338 -6.01 18.33 13.16
CA LEU A 338 -5.83 17.39 14.26
C LEU A 338 -4.35 17.23 14.60
N MET A 339 -3.51 16.89 13.61
CA MET A 339 -2.08 16.67 13.83
C MET A 339 -1.39 17.91 14.40
N GLN A 340 -1.75 19.11 13.93
CA GLN A 340 -1.19 20.35 14.46
C GLN A 340 -1.61 20.61 15.92
N GLN A 341 -2.88 20.42 16.26
CA GLN A 341 -3.40 20.64 17.61
C GLN A 341 -2.75 19.66 18.62
N ILE A 342 -2.56 18.41 18.21
CA ILE A 342 -1.85 17.40 19.02
C ILE A 342 -0.42 17.88 19.33
N VAL A 343 0.31 18.36 18.32
CA VAL A 343 1.69 18.85 18.49
C VAL A 343 1.75 20.12 19.33
N ASN A 344 0.75 20.99 19.25
CA ASN A 344 0.64 22.19 20.07
C ASN A 344 0.18 21.93 21.51
N ALA A 345 -0.05 20.66 21.89
CA ALA A 345 -0.64 20.25 23.17
C ALA A 345 -2.06 20.80 23.43
N GLU A 346 -2.82 21.10 22.38
CA GLU A 346 -4.23 21.51 22.39
C GLU A 346 -5.13 20.26 22.37
N ILE A 347 -4.99 19.42 23.40
CA ILE A 347 -5.57 18.06 23.45
C ILE A 347 -7.11 18.08 23.44
N ASP A 348 -7.72 18.96 24.22
CA ASP A 348 -9.18 19.06 24.30
C ASP A 348 -9.78 19.52 22.97
N GLU A 349 -9.17 20.55 22.35
CA GLU A 349 -9.57 21.07 21.04
C GLU A 349 -9.37 20.05 19.92
N ALA A 350 -8.26 19.28 19.95
CA ALA A 350 -7.98 18.18 19.03
C ALA A 350 -9.08 17.12 19.11
N GLU A 351 -9.42 16.69 20.33
CA GLU A 351 -10.44 15.66 20.55
C GLU A 351 -11.84 16.11 20.15
N GLU A 352 -12.22 17.33 20.52
CA GLU A 352 -13.52 17.90 20.17
C GLU A 352 -13.65 18.07 18.65
N GLY A 353 -12.66 18.70 18.03
CA GLY A 353 -12.63 18.92 16.58
C GLY A 353 -12.68 17.60 15.79
N TRP A 354 -11.94 16.58 16.24
CA TRP A 354 -11.98 15.26 15.64
C TRP A 354 -13.35 14.60 15.78
N LYS A 355 -13.92 14.56 16.98
CA LYS A 355 -15.25 13.97 17.25
C LYS A 355 -16.34 14.66 16.43
N LEU A 356 -16.30 15.99 16.31
CA LEU A 356 -17.22 16.76 15.45
C LEU A 356 -17.09 16.36 13.98
N ALA A 357 -15.88 16.28 13.44
CA ALA A 357 -15.64 15.84 12.06
C ALA A 357 -16.16 14.41 11.80
N LEU A 358 -15.97 13.50 12.77
CA LEU A 358 -16.51 12.14 12.69
C LEU A 358 -18.04 12.12 12.79
N ALA A 359 -18.66 13.00 13.59
CA ALA A 359 -20.12 13.13 13.69
C ALA A 359 -20.72 13.61 12.36
N GLU A 360 -20.12 14.62 11.73
CA GLU A 360 -20.49 15.10 10.41
C GLU A 360 -20.35 13.99 9.35
N GLY A 361 -19.22 13.28 9.37
CA GLY A 361 -18.98 12.14 8.51
C GLY A 361 -19.99 11.02 8.70
N ALA A 362 -20.38 10.73 9.95
CA ALA A 362 -21.35 9.69 10.29
C ALA A 362 -22.76 10.04 9.80
N GLU A 363 -23.19 11.28 9.98
CA GLU A 363 -24.45 11.79 9.45
C GLU A 363 -24.47 11.73 7.92
N ALA A 364 -23.41 12.20 7.27
CA ALA A 364 -23.32 12.18 5.82
C ALA A 364 -23.28 10.74 5.27
N ALA A 365 -22.60 9.81 5.94
CA ALA A 365 -22.59 8.39 5.60
C ALA A 365 -23.97 7.73 5.77
N TRP A 366 -24.69 8.04 6.85
CA TRP A 366 -26.06 7.57 7.06
C TRP A 366 -26.99 8.06 5.94
N GLN A 367 -26.96 9.35 5.63
CA GLN A 367 -27.77 9.93 4.55
C GLN A 367 -27.41 9.32 3.19
N ALA A 368 -26.12 9.09 2.92
CA ALA A 368 -25.67 8.41 1.71
C ALA A 368 -26.24 6.99 1.60
N ALA A 369 -26.17 6.19 2.67
CA ALA A 369 -26.72 4.84 2.70
C ALA A 369 -28.24 4.85 2.51
N ARG A 370 -28.97 5.72 3.23
CA ARG A 370 -30.43 5.86 3.12
C ARG A 370 -30.85 6.24 1.69
N ARG A 371 -30.24 7.27 1.11
CA ARG A 371 -30.58 7.74 -0.26
C ARG A 371 -30.33 6.68 -1.31
N SER A 372 -29.31 5.83 -1.13
CA SER A 372 -29.01 4.76 -2.09
C SER A 372 -30.14 3.70 -2.21
N LEU A 373 -31.03 3.60 -1.21
CA LEU A 373 -32.16 2.68 -1.19
C LEU A 373 -33.47 3.28 -1.71
N GLY A 374 -33.54 4.61 -1.88
CA GLY A 374 -34.74 5.35 -2.27
C GLY A 374 -35.85 5.40 -1.20
N ASP A 375 -37.07 5.78 -1.59
CA ASP A 375 -38.17 6.11 -0.67
C ASP A 375 -39.28 5.05 -0.58
N ALA A 376 -38.95 3.78 -0.87
CA ALA A 376 -39.95 2.70 -0.75
C ALA A 376 -40.46 2.57 0.71
N PRO A 377 -41.74 2.20 0.95
CA PRO A 377 -42.30 2.12 2.30
C PRO A 377 -41.50 1.24 3.29
N ARG A 378 -40.88 0.16 2.79
CA ARG A 378 -40.00 -0.71 3.59
C ARG A 378 -38.72 -0.01 4.05
N VAL A 379 -38.18 0.90 3.25
CA VAL A 379 -37.00 1.70 3.60
C VAL A 379 -37.35 2.70 4.69
N ILE A 380 -38.48 3.40 4.55
CA ILE A 380 -38.96 4.36 5.56
C ILE A 380 -39.20 3.67 6.91
N ARG A 381 -39.80 2.47 6.91
CA ARG A 381 -39.98 1.68 8.14
C ARG A 381 -38.64 1.27 8.76
N ALA A 382 -37.70 0.77 7.96
CA ALA A 382 -36.38 0.40 8.44
C ALA A 382 -35.61 1.61 8.98
N ASP A 383 -35.70 2.77 8.32
CA ASP A 383 -35.09 4.02 8.75
C ASP A 383 -35.62 4.43 10.12
N ALA A 384 -36.95 4.43 10.31
CA ALA A 384 -37.56 4.71 11.62
C ALA A 384 -37.11 3.75 12.74
N CYS A 385 -36.86 2.47 12.44
CA CYS A 385 -36.37 1.49 13.41
C CYS A 385 -34.90 1.69 13.80
N TYR A 386 -34.05 2.11 12.86
CA TYR A 386 -32.59 2.18 13.06
C TYR A 386 -32.06 3.58 13.32
N TRP A 387 -32.81 4.62 12.94
CA TRP A 387 -32.47 6.01 13.20
C TRP A 387 -32.18 6.30 14.69
N PRO A 388 -32.97 5.81 15.67
CA PRO A 388 -32.64 6.01 17.08
C PRO A 388 -31.30 5.38 17.49
N ARG A 389 -30.94 4.23 16.91
CA ARG A 389 -29.66 3.55 17.18
C ARG A 389 -28.49 4.35 16.61
N PHE A 390 -28.64 4.84 15.38
CA PHE A 390 -27.68 5.74 14.76
C PHE A 390 -27.49 7.03 15.59
N ARG A 391 -28.59 7.69 15.98
CA ARG A 391 -28.52 8.90 16.81
C ARG A 391 -27.95 8.62 18.20
N GLY A 392 -28.21 7.44 18.76
CA GLY A 392 -27.60 6.98 20.00
C GLY A 392 -26.07 6.86 19.89
N LEU A 393 -25.56 6.30 18.79
CA LEU A 393 -24.12 6.24 18.51
C LEU A 393 -23.50 7.64 18.46
N VAL A 394 -24.05 8.53 17.63
CA VAL A 394 -23.52 9.89 17.44
C VAL A 394 -23.53 10.68 18.75
N LYS A 395 -24.64 10.65 19.50
CA LYS A 395 -24.75 11.39 20.78
C LYS A 395 -23.84 10.84 21.87
N LYS A 396 -23.66 9.52 21.92
CA LYS A 396 -22.90 8.87 23.00
C LYS A 396 -21.39 8.94 22.78
N GLU A 397 -20.96 8.78 21.52
CA GLU A 397 -19.53 8.65 21.20
C GLU A 397 -18.92 9.92 20.62
N LEU A 398 -19.68 10.74 19.89
CA LEU A 398 -19.12 11.78 19.02
C LEU A 398 -19.54 13.21 19.38
N LEU A 399 -20.49 13.39 20.29
CA LEU A 399 -20.91 14.71 20.74
C LEU A 399 -20.64 14.85 22.24
N PRO A 400 -20.28 16.06 22.70
CA PRO A 400 -20.19 16.31 24.12
C PRO A 400 -21.55 16.01 24.79
N PRO A 401 -21.55 15.53 26.04
CA PRO A 401 -22.79 15.34 26.78
C PRO A 401 -23.52 16.68 26.84
N THR A 402 -24.77 16.70 26.36
CA THR A 402 -25.65 17.86 26.53
C THR A 402 -25.91 18.05 28.03
N GLU A 403 -25.54 19.22 28.56
CA GLU A 403 -25.87 19.67 29.92
C GLU A 403 -27.37 19.64 30.21
#